data_AF-A0A9D6NJI6-F1
#
_entry.id   AF-A0A9D6NJI6-F1
#
_cell.length_a   1.000
_cell.length_b   1.000
_cell.length_c   1.000
_cell.angle_alpha   90.00
_cell.angle_beta   90.00
_cell.angle_gamma   90.00
#
_symmetry.space_group_name_H-M   'P 1'
#
loop_
_entity.id
_entity.type
_entity.pdbx_description
1 polymer ?
#
loop_
_entity_poly.entity_id
_entity_poly.type
_entity_poly.pdbx_seq_one_letter_code
_entity_poly.pdbx_strand_id
1 'polypeptide(L)'
;MEDRSRQILEKLQPALAREGLEVELVGIDADILNIRGRRVAPGVPTAFLVKAIAGTFRRYLPAIRDVCLVEYDPGPDEKKTRSSPDFEKVLLRKHAPLAIQPRGVPGLDLSGMDRARAIRAIEAFVKMWTDREVDRLKIVGIDEDAPGRAFQKWAAHYAGDYSSHHPEQDRVRVAIVHLREPCQDPACSAGLEEEIMPGRILVIDAGP
;
A
#
# COMPACT_ATOMS: atom_id res chain seq x y z
N MET A 1 -23.29 -6.27 17.76
CA MET A 1 -22.38 -6.48 16.61
C MET A 1 -21.16 -7.27 17.05
N GLU A 2 -20.56 -6.87 18.17
CA GLU A 2 -19.45 -7.57 18.83
C GLU A 2 -19.69 -9.06 19.06
N ASP A 3 -20.88 -9.49 19.51
CA ASP A 3 -21.16 -10.93 19.73
C ASP A 3 -21.08 -11.76 18.43
N ARG A 4 -21.52 -11.20 17.30
CA ARG A 4 -21.39 -11.88 15.99
C ARG A 4 -19.93 -11.90 15.54
N SER A 5 -19.19 -10.83 15.79
CA SER A 5 -17.75 -10.78 15.50
C SER A 5 -16.96 -11.78 16.33
N ARG A 6 -17.29 -11.91 17.62
CA ARG A 6 -16.70 -12.91 18.52
C ARG A 6 -16.98 -14.34 18.01
N GLN A 7 -18.21 -14.64 17.61
CA GLN A 7 -18.56 -15.94 17.02
C GLN A 7 -17.82 -16.25 15.72
N ILE A 8 -17.56 -15.25 14.87
CA ILE A 8 -16.78 -15.44 13.64
C ILE A 8 -15.32 -15.74 14.00
N LEU A 9 -14.73 -14.98 14.93
CA LEU A 9 -13.36 -15.20 15.38
C LEU A 9 -13.20 -16.57 16.07
N GLU A 10 -14.13 -16.98 16.93
CA GLU A 10 -14.14 -18.30 17.56
C GLU A 10 -14.15 -19.43 16.52
N LYS A 11 -14.89 -19.27 15.42
CA LYS A 11 -14.91 -20.22 14.31
C LYS A 11 -13.62 -20.22 13.49
N LEU A 12 -12.93 -19.08 13.41
CA LEU A 12 -11.64 -18.94 12.72
C LEU A 12 -10.45 -19.40 13.57
N GLN A 13 -10.54 -19.31 14.90
CA GLN A 13 -9.45 -19.60 15.83
C GLN A 13 -8.77 -20.94 15.57
N PRO A 14 -9.48 -22.07 15.32
CA PRO A 14 -8.83 -23.35 15.07
C PRO A 14 -8.01 -23.37 13.78
N ALA A 15 -8.40 -22.61 12.76
CA ALA A 15 -7.65 -22.49 11.52
C ALA A 15 -6.44 -21.57 11.70
N LEU A 16 -6.62 -20.43 12.38
CA LEU A 16 -5.54 -19.48 12.67
C LEU A 16 -4.46 -20.11 13.54
N ALA A 17 -4.84 -20.90 14.56
CA ALA A 17 -3.91 -21.57 15.45
C ALA A 17 -3.04 -22.61 14.72
N ARG A 18 -3.59 -23.33 13.72
CA ARG A 18 -2.81 -24.25 12.86
C ARG A 18 -1.75 -23.52 12.03
N GLU A 19 -2.06 -22.28 11.64
CA GLU A 19 -1.14 -21.39 10.93
C GLU A 19 -0.26 -20.56 11.89
N GLY A 20 -0.32 -20.86 13.19
CA GLY A 20 0.55 -20.32 14.22
C GLY A 20 0.13 -18.97 14.80
N LEU A 21 -1.13 -18.55 14.62
CA LEU A 21 -1.65 -17.28 15.14
C LEU A 21 -2.86 -17.51 16.05
N GLU A 22 -2.78 -16.99 17.27
CA GLU A 22 -3.95 -16.79 18.12
C GLU A 22 -4.38 -15.33 18.05
N VAL A 23 -5.69 -15.10 17.98
CA VAL A 23 -6.26 -13.75 17.99
C VAL A 23 -7.31 -13.60 19.09
N GLU A 24 -7.43 -12.38 19.62
CA GLU A 24 -8.44 -11.99 20.60
C GLU A 24 -9.15 -10.72 20.10
N LEU A 25 -10.47 -10.64 20.28
CA LEU A 25 -11.24 -9.44 19.99
C LEU A 25 -11.04 -8.39 21.09
N VAL A 26 -10.58 -7.19 20.72
CA VAL A 26 -10.48 -6.05 21.63
C VAL A 26 -11.76 -5.23 21.63
N GLY A 27 -12.32 -4.98 20.45
CA GLY A 27 -13.51 -4.16 20.28
C GLY A 27 -13.76 -3.82 18.81
N ILE A 28 -14.78 -3.01 18.56
CA ILE A 28 -15.11 -2.50 17.23
C ILE A 28 -15.19 -0.98 17.30
N ASP A 29 -14.35 -0.31 16.52
CA ASP A 29 -14.41 1.15 16.35
C ASP A 29 -14.95 1.47 14.97
N ALA A 30 -16.14 2.06 14.92
CA ALA A 30 -16.89 2.34 13.70
C ALA A 30 -17.09 1.08 12.81
N ASP A 31 -16.29 0.92 11.76
CA ASP A 31 -16.31 -0.20 10.82
C ASP A 31 -15.01 -1.03 10.84
N ILE A 32 -14.18 -0.86 11.88
CA ILE A 32 -12.90 -1.56 12.05
C ILE A 32 -12.97 -2.51 13.25
N LEU A 33 -12.64 -3.77 13.01
CA LEU A 33 -12.50 -4.78 14.05
C LEU A 33 -11.08 -4.73 14.65
N ASN A 34 -10.96 -4.38 15.93
CA ASN A 34 -9.68 -4.33 16.61
C ASN A 34 -9.38 -5.68 17.26
N ILE A 35 -8.22 -6.26 16.93
CA ILE A 35 -7.78 -7.55 17.44
C ILE A 35 -6.38 -7.47 18.04
N ARG A 36 -6.11 -8.27 19.07
CA ARG A 36 -4.74 -8.60 19.48
C ARG A 36 -4.35 -9.91 18.83
N GLY A 37 -3.10 -10.02 18.41
CA GLY A 37 -2.55 -11.24 17.85
C GLY A 37 -1.36 -11.73 18.65
N ARG A 38 -1.25 -13.04 18.83
CA ARG A 38 -0.09 -13.69 19.46
C ARG A 38 0.41 -14.80 18.56
N ARG A 39 1.71 -14.78 18.25
CA ARG A 39 2.37 -15.87 17.54
C ARG A 39 2.58 -17.04 18.49
N VAL A 40 1.99 -18.19 18.17
CA VAL A 40 2.08 -19.41 19.01
C VAL A 40 2.84 -20.56 18.34
N ALA A 41 3.03 -20.50 17.02
CA ALA A 41 3.88 -21.43 16.28
C ALA A 41 4.40 -20.79 14.99
N PRO A 42 5.47 -21.31 14.38
CA PRO A 42 5.84 -20.99 13.01
C PRO A 42 4.68 -21.28 12.05
N GLY A 43 4.50 -20.44 11.03
CA GLY A 43 3.45 -20.63 10.04
C GLY A 43 3.33 -19.45 9.09
N VAL A 44 2.13 -19.23 8.57
CA VAL A 44 1.86 -18.14 7.62
C VAL A 44 2.18 -16.78 8.27
N PRO A 45 2.77 -15.83 7.52
CA PRO A 45 3.04 -14.50 8.06
C PRO A 45 1.77 -13.81 8.56
N THR A 46 1.83 -13.17 9.73
CA THR A 46 0.67 -12.60 10.44
C THR A 46 -0.14 -11.66 9.55
N ALA A 47 0.52 -10.84 8.72
CA ALA A 47 -0.15 -9.92 7.79
C ALA A 47 -1.11 -10.62 6.82
N PHE A 48 -0.77 -11.82 6.33
CA PHE A 48 -1.67 -12.58 5.44
C PHE A 48 -2.86 -13.15 6.19
N LEU A 49 -2.66 -13.61 7.42
CA LEU A 49 -3.74 -14.11 8.27
C LEU A 49 -4.70 -13.00 8.64
N VAL A 50 -4.20 -11.81 9.03
CA VAL A 50 -5.03 -10.62 9.29
C VAL A 50 -5.84 -10.22 8.05
N LYS A 51 -5.23 -10.24 6.87
CA LYS A 51 -5.93 -9.99 5.60
C LYS A 51 -7.01 -11.03 5.32
N ALA A 52 -6.78 -12.30 5.63
CA ALA A 52 -7.77 -13.37 5.48
C ALA A 52 -8.95 -13.21 6.46
N ILE A 53 -8.67 -12.78 7.70
CA ILE A 53 -9.71 -12.43 8.68
C ILE A 53 -10.55 -11.27 8.12
N ALA A 54 -9.93 -10.19 7.63
CA ALA A 54 -10.65 -9.06 7.04
C ALA A 54 -11.53 -9.49 5.85
N GLY A 55 -11.01 -10.35 4.96
CA GLY A 55 -11.79 -10.92 3.86
C GLY A 55 -13.00 -11.74 4.32
N THR A 56 -12.85 -12.50 5.42
CA THR A 56 -13.94 -13.27 6.03
C THR A 56 -15.00 -12.34 6.62
N PHE A 57 -14.60 -11.30 7.34
CA PHE A 57 -15.51 -10.33 7.91
C PHE A 57 -16.29 -9.56 6.86
N ARG A 58 -15.65 -9.13 5.76
CA ARG A 58 -16.37 -8.50 4.63
C ARG A 58 -17.46 -9.40 4.05
N ARG A 59 -17.24 -10.72 4.04
CA ARG A 59 -18.21 -11.69 3.51
C ARG A 59 -19.38 -11.97 4.44
N TYR A 60 -19.12 -12.11 5.75
CA TYR A 60 -20.13 -12.59 6.71
C TYR A 60 -20.71 -11.49 7.60
N LEU A 61 -20.02 -10.35 7.70
CA LEU A 61 -20.47 -9.18 8.45
C LEU A 61 -20.03 -7.89 7.72
N PRO A 62 -20.69 -7.52 6.60
CA PRO A 62 -20.26 -6.42 5.72
C PRO A 62 -20.16 -5.04 6.37
N ALA A 63 -20.74 -4.87 7.57
CA ALA A 63 -20.59 -3.67 8.38
C ALA A 63 -19.14 -3.47 8.88
N ILE A 64 -18.33 -4.52 8.90
CA ILE A 64 -16.89 -4.46 9.19
C ILE A 64 -16.14 -4.38 7.86
N ARG A 65 -15.50 -3.23 7.62
CA ARG A 65 -14.74 -2.96 6.39
C ARG A 65 -13.30 -3.44 6.50
N ASP A 66 -12.74 -3.42 7.70
CA ASP A 66 -11.35 -3.83 7.92
C ASP A 66 -11.08 -4.39 9.31
N VAL A 67 -9.88 -4.95 9.48
CA VAL A 67 -9.38 -5.51 10.74
C VAL A 67 -8.06 -4.84 11.08
N CYS A 68 -7.97 -4.26 12.28
CA CYS A 68 -6.76 -3.66 12.80
C CYS A 68 -6.12 -4.58 13.85
N LEU A 69 -4.85 -4.90 13.66
CA LEU A 69 -4.02 -5.56 14.67
C LEU A 69 -3.47 -4.48 15.60
N VAL A 70 -4.14 -4.27 16.74
CA VAL A 70 -3.80 -3.17 17.67
C VAL A 70 -2.61 -3.51 18.55
N GLU A 71 -2.41 -4.79 18.86
CA GLU A 71 -1.27 -5.31 19.61
C GLU A 71 -0.84 -6.64 19.00
N TYR A 72 0.48 -6.85 18.97
CA TYR A 72 1.07 -8.08 18.45
C TYR A 72 2.17 -8.57 19.39
N ASP A 73 1.99 -9.77 19.93
CA ASP A 73 3.02 -10.52 20.65
C ASP A 73 3.73 -11.46 19.65
N PRO A 74 5.01 -11.19 19.30
CA PRO A 74 5.77 -12.03 18.38
C PRO A 74 6.09 -13.42 18.94
N GLY A 75 5.85 -13.66 20.23
CA GLY A 75 6.14 -14.92 20.89
C GLY A 75 7.64 -15.23 20.94
N PRO A 76 8.01 -16.39 21.52
CA PRO A 76 9.41 -16.75 21.71
C PRO A 76 10.15 -17.19 20.41
N ASP A 77 9.42 -17.49 19.33
CA ASP A 77 9.95 -18.19 18.15
C ASP A 77 9.88 -17.40 16.82
N GLU A 78 9.67 -16.07 16.85
CA GLU A 78 9.52 -15.26 15.63
C GLU A 78 10.72 -15.37 14.65
N LYS A 79 11.91 -15.73 15.15
CA LYS A 79 13.11 -15.91 14.33
C LYS A 79 13.08 -17.16 13.42
N LYS A 80 12.04 -17.99 13.48
CA LYS A 80 11.92 -19.25 12.72
C LYS A 80 10.65 -19.33 11.88
N THR A 81 10.26 -18.25 11.19
CA THR A 81 9.17 -18.29 10.20
C THR A 81 9.59 -19.15 9.00
N ARG A 82 9.46 -20.47 9.11
CA ARG A 82 9.49 -21.37 7.95
C ARG A 82 8.14 -21.26 7.26
N SER A 83 8.17 -20.72 6.05
CA SER A 83 7.14 -20.89 5.02
C SER A 83 6.53 -22.30 5.09
N SER A 84 5.22 -22.42 5.33
CA SER A 84 4.56 -23.73 5.32
C SER A 84 4.64 -24.37 3.92
N PRO A 85 4.58 -25.70 3.77
CA PRO A 85 4.57 -26.35 2.45
C PRO A 85 3.38 -25.95 1.56
N ASP A 86 2.24 -25.61 2.18
CA ASP A 86 1.08 -25.08 1.45
C ASP A 86 1.29 -23.61 1.05
N PHE A 87 2.06 -22.86 1.85
CA PHE A 87 2.53 -21.52 1.48
C PHE A 87 3.57 -21.57 0.35
N GLU A 88 4.44 -22.58 0.30
CA GLU A 88 5.30 -22.80 -0.87
C GLU A 88 4.47 -23.03 -2.13
N LYS A 89 3.34 -23.75 -2.09
CA LYS A 89 2.47 -23.89 -3.27
C LYS A 89 1.80 -22.57 -3.69
N VAL A 90 1.51 -21.67 -2.74
CA VAL A 90 0.94 -20.34 -3.02
C VAL A 90 2.01 -19.35 -3.49
N LEU A 91 3.24 -19.43 -2.98
CA LEU A 91 4.40 -18.65 -3.44
C LEU A 91 5.01 -19.17 -4.75
N LEU A 92 5.00 -20.49 -4.97
CA LEU A 92 5.52 -21.18 -6.16
C LEU A 92 4.48 -21.32 -7.26
N ARG A 93 3.22 -20.93 -7.02
CA ARG A 93 2.57 -20.12 -8.04
C ARG A 93 3.46 -18.89 -8.16
N LYS A 94 4.48 -19.01 -9.03
CA LYS A 94 4.95 -17.90 -9.83
C LYS A 94 3.66 -17.25 -10.30
N HIS A 95 3.20 -16.26 -9.56
CA HIS A 95 2.63 -15.09 -10.16
C HIS A 95 3.76 -14.67 -11.08
N ALA A 96 3.78 -15.26 -12.30
CA ALA A 96 4.45 -14.67 -13.44
C ALA A 96 4.17 -13.21 -13.25
N PRO A 97 5.24 -12.38 -13.03
CA PRO A 97 5.10 -11.08 -12.42
C PRO A 97 3.85 -10.53 -13.04
N LEU A 98 2.79 -10.41 -12.23
CA LEU A 98 1.64 -9.66 -12.69
C LEU A 98 2.31 -8.31 -12.77
N ALA A 99 2.86 -8.03 -13.95
CA ALA A 99 3.26 -6.74 -14.36
C ALA A 99 1.99 -6.01 -14.02
N ILE A 100 2.05 -5.28 -12.91
CA ILE A 100 1.13 -4.20 -12.68
C ILE A 100 1.49 -3.34 -13.89
N GLN A 101 0.81 -3.64 -15.00
CA GLN A 101 0.72 -2.81 -16.16
C GLN A 101 -0.38 -1.87 -15.70
N PRO A 102 -0.01 -0.76 -15.04
CA PRO A 102 -1.02 0.24 -14.76
C PRO A 102 -1.69 0.52 -16.11
N ARG A 103 -3.01 0.44 -16.13
CA ARG A 103 -3.78 0.75 -17.34
C ARG A 103 -3.65 2.23 -17.70
N GLY A 104 -3.27 3.06 -16.71
CA GLY A 104 -3.03 4.49 -16.86
C GLY A 104 -1.63 4.97 -16.43
N VAL A 105 -1.49 6.28 -16.29
CA VAL A 105 -0.26 6.91 -15.78
C VAL A 105 -0.22 6.71 -14.26
N PRO A 106 0.84 6.10 -13.70
CA PRO A 106 0.92 5.90 -12.26
C PRO A 106 0.95 7.24 -11.52
N GLY A 107 0.07 7.37 -10.53
CA GLY A 107 -0.07 8.59 -9.73
C GLY A 107 0.40 8.46 -8.27
N LEU A 108 1.08 9.50 -7.77
CA LEU A 108 1.40 9.70 -6.36
C LEU A 108 0.53 10.82 -5.79
N ASP A 109 -0.23 10.54 -4.73
CA ASP A 109 -0.99 11.53 -3.98
C ASP A 109 -0.24 11.99 -2.73
N LEU A 110 0.02 13.30 -2.64
CA LEU A 110 0.72 13.96 -1.53
C LEU A 110 -0.23 14.67 -0.55
N SER A 111 -1.54 14.60 -0.75
CA SER A 111 -2.53 15.31 0.06
C SER A 111 -2.40 14.94 1.54
N GLY A 112 -2.38 15.95 2.42
CA GLY A 112 -2.21 15.80 3.87
C GLY A 112 -0.82 15.38 4.32
N MET A 113 0.21 15.38 3.45
CA MET A 113 1.59 15.08 3.85
C MET A 113 2.33 16.32 4.36
N ASP A 114 3.13 16.14 5.41
CA ASP A 114 4.16 17.14 5.75
C ASP A 114 5.27 17.19 4.69
N ARG A 115 6.05 18.27 4.71
CA ARG A 115 7.10 18.52 3.71
C ARG A 115 8.14 17.39 3.63
N ALA A 116 8.55 16.82 4.76
CA ALA A 116 9.59 15.80 4.80
C ALA A 116 9.09 14.46 4.25
N ARG A 117 7.85 14.09 4.60
CA ARG A 117 7.17 12.91 4.06
C ARG A 117 6.92 13.05 2.56
N ALA A 118 6.49 14.23 2.10
CA ALA A 118 6.27 14.49 0.69
C ALA A 118 7.56 14.32 -0.15
N ILE A 119 8.70 14.85 0.31
CA ILE A 119 9.99 14.67 -0.39
C ILE A 119 10.36 13.19 -0.50
N ARG A 120 10.32 12.45 0.61
CA ARG A 120 10.65 11.01 0.62
C ARG A 120 9.71 10.18 -0.26
N ALA A 121 8.42 10.53 -0.26
CA ALA A 121 7.43 9.87 -1.09
C ALA A 121 7.70 10.09 -2.59
N ILE A 122 8.04 11.31 -3.00
CA ILE A 122 8.40 11.63 -4.39
C ILE A 122 9.65 10.84 -4.80
N GLU A 123 10.71 10.85 -4.00
CA GLU A 123 11.96 10.14 -4.30
C GLU A 123 11.75 8.62 -4.42
N ALA A 124 11.03 8.03 -3.47
CA ALA A 124 10.73 6.60 -3.51
C ALA A 124 9.87 6.22 -4.72
N PHE A 125 8.88 7.05 -5.05
CA PHE A 125 8.01 6.82 -6.20
C PHE A 125 8.77 6.88 -7.51
N VAL A 126 9.55 7.93 -7.73
CA VAL A 126 10.34 8.12 -8.95
C VAL A 126 11.32 6.96 -9.12
N LYS A 127 12.08 6.63 -8.07
CA LYS A 127 13.03 5.51 -8.10
C LYS A 127 12.36 4.19 -8.49
N MET A 128 11.25 3.86 -7.83
CA MET A 128 10.51 2.60 -8.06
C MET A 128 10.07 2.44 -9.52
N TRP A 129 9.71 3.54 -10.19
CA TRP A 129 9.19 3.49 -11.55
C TRP A 129 10.26 3.67 -12.62
N THR A 130 11.36 4.37 -12.33
CA THR A 130 12.55 4.36 -13.18
C THR A 130 13.10 2.95 -13.33
N ASP A 131 13.16 2.19 -12.23
CA ASP A 131 13.60 0.77 -12.22
C ASP A 131 12.67 -0.15 -13.05
N ARG A 132 11.45 0.31 -13.36
CA ARG A 132 10.45 -0.41 -14.16
C ARG A 132 10.31 0.14 -15.58
N GLU A 133 11.24 0.98 -16.01
CA GLU A 133 11.29 1.57 -17.35
C GLU A 133 10.03 2.37 -17.74
N VAL A 134 9.38 3.00 -16.76
CA VAL A 134 8.21 3.86 -17.01
C VAL A 134 8.66 5.26 -17.40
N ASP A 135 8.10 5.78 -18.50
CA ASP A 135 8.54 7.05 -19.09
C ASP A 135 7.89 8.29 -18.47
N ARG A 136 6.78 8.12 -17.76
CA ARG A 136 5.94 9.22 -17.27
C ARG A 136 5.25 8.90 -15.94
N LEU A 137 5.15 9.90 -15.08
CA LEU A 137 4.54 9.82 -13.75
C LEU A 137 3.60 11.00 -13.51
N LYS A 138 2.62 10.79 -12.63
CA LYS A 138 1.66 11.79 -12.16
C LYS A 138 1.88 12.07 -10.67
N ILE A 139 1.87 13.33 -10.26
CA ILE A 139 1.89 13.73 -8.84
C ILE A 139 0.71 14.66 -8.58
N VAL A 140 -0.11 14.33 -7.57
CA VAL A 140 -1.31 15.07 -7.15
C VAL A 140 -1.18 15.54 -5.71
N GLY A 141 -2.02 16.50 -5.30
CA GLY A 141 -1.98 17.10 -3.96
C GLY A 141 -0.86 18.13 -3.76
N ILE A 142 -0.33 18.72 -4.85
CA ILE A 142 0.73 19.75 -4.81
C ILE A 142 0.19 21.16 -4.53
N ASP A 143 -1.12 21.32 -4.44
CA ASP A 143 -1.81 22.57 -4.12
C ASP A 143 -1.67 22.96 -2.65
N GLU A 144 -1.49 21.97 -1.76
CA GLU A 144 -1.15 22.21 -0.36
C GLU A 144 0.26 22.82 -0.21
N ASP A 145 0.43 23.73 0.75
CA ASP A 145 1.66 24.52 0.92
C ASP A 145 2.91 23.66 1.25
N ALA A 146 2.77 22.64 2.11
CA ALA A 146 3.88 21.75 2.44
C ALA A 146 4.26 20.78 1.30
N PRO A 147 3.31 20.02 0.71
CA PRO A 147 3.52 19.22 -0.50
C PRO A 147 4.01 20.02 -1.71
N GLY A 148 3.42 21.20 -1.97
CA GLY A 148 3.79 22.07 -3.08
C GLY A 148 5.24 22.55 -2.98
N ARG A 149 5.67 22.99 -1.79
CA ARG A 149 7.09 23.35 -1.56
C ARG A 149 8.02 22.14 -1.63
N ALA A 150 7.58 20.96 -1.20
CA ALA A 150 8.35 19.74 -1.34
C ALA A 150 8.58 19.40 -2.81
N PHE A 151 7.51 19.40 -3.61
CA PHE A 151 7.54 19.15 -5.04
C PHE A 151 8.40 20.18 -5.79
N GLN A 152 8.23 21.48 -5.53
CA GLN A 152 9.03 22.53 -6.16
C GLN A 152 10.53 22.38 -5.85
N LYS A 153 10.88 22.08 -4.59
CA LYS A 153 12.27 21.86 -4.19
C LYS A 153 12.86 20.64 -4.88
N TRP A 154 12.12 19.53 -4.90
CA TRP A 154 12.52 18.31 -5.57
C TRP A 154 12.72 18.57 -7.07
N ALA A 155 11.73 19.16 -7.73
CA ALA A 155 11.78 19.54 -9.13
C ALA A 155 13.01 20.41 -9.44
N ALA A 156 13.24 21.49 -8.69
CA ALA A 156 14.38 22.36 -8.93
C ALA A 156 15.74 21.65 -8.81
N HIS A 157 15.85 20.63 -7.95
CA HIS A 157 17.07 19.85 -7.77
C HIS A 157 17.32 18.86 -8.90
N TYR A 158 16.26 18.23 -9.42
CA TYR A 158 16.32 17.16 -10.42
C TYR A 158 15.93 17.63 -11.83
N ALA A 159 15.90 18.94 -12.10
CA ALA A 159 15.41 19.52 -13.35
C ALA A 159 16.14 19.04 -14.63
N GLY A 160 17.35 18.48 -14.50
CA GLY A 160 18.07 17.86 -15.62
C GLY A 160 17.65 16.43 -15.92
N ASP A 161 16.95 15.77 -14.99
CA ASP A 161 16.58 14.36 -15.07
C ASP A 161 15.14 14.15 -15.62
N TYR A 162 14.42 15.25 -15.90
CA TYR A 162 13.08 15.20 -16.46
C TYR A 162 12.80 16.40 -17.38
N SER A 163 11.88 16.24 -18.34
CA SER A 163 11.74 17.17 -19.47
C SER A 163 10.51 18.08 -19.46
N SER A 164 9.51 17.84 -18.60
CA SER A 164 8.34 18.72 -18.50
C SER A 164 7.57 18.55 -17.20
N HIS A 165 6.90 19.65 -16.79
CA HIS A 165 5.92 19.75 -15.70
C HIS A 165 4.75 20.58 -16.20
N HIS A 166 3.61 19.94 -16.45
CA HIS A 166 2.37 20.65 -16.78
C HIS A 166 1.44 20.64 -15.58
N PRO A 167 1.23 21.78 -14.89
CA PRO A 167 0.11 21.91 -13.98
C PRO A 167 -1.18 21.96 -14.80
N GLU A 168 -1.95 20.86 -14.82
CA GLU A 168 -3.28 20.91 -15.41
C GLU A 168 -4.21 21.77 -14.54
N GLN A 169 -4.92 22.69 -15.19
CA GLN A 169 -5.93 23.52 -14.53
C GLN A 169 -7.24 22.75 -14.44
N ASP A 170 -7.32 21.91 -13.41
CA ASP A 170 -8.60 21.60 -12.78
C ASP A 170 -8.42 21.57 -11.26
N ARG A 171 -9.49 21.41 -10.49
CA ARG A 171 -9.54 21.59 -9.02
C ARG A 171 -8.47 20.82 -8.21
N VAL A 172 -7.70 19.93 -8.83
CA VAL A 172 -6.50 19.29 -8.31
C VAL A 172 -5.34 19.70 -9.20
N ARG A 173 -4.34 20.40 -8.67
CA ARG A 173 -3.10 20.63 -9.43
C ARG A 173 -2.41 19.28 -9.60
N VAL A 174 -2.31 18.81 -10.84
CA VAL A 174 -1.57 17.61 -11.22
C VAL A 174 -0.28 18.04 -11.88
N ALA A 175 0.86 17.47 -11.48
CA ALA A 175 2.10 17.57 -12.23
C ALA A 175 2.36 16.26 -12.98
N ILE A 176 2.50 16.37 -14.30
CA ILE A 176 3.00 15.27 -15.14
C ILE A 176 4.51 15.42 -15.29
N VAL A 177 5.25 14.39 -14.87
CA VAL A 177 6.72 14.34 -14.92
C VAL A 177 7.15 13.34 -15.99
N HIS A 178 7.98 13.79 -16.93
CA HIS A 178 8.56 12.94 -17.97
C HIS A 178 9.99 12.56 -17.62
N LEU A 179 10.24 11.29 -17.26
CA LEU A 179 11.55 10.78 -16.85
C LEU A 179 12.48 10.47 -18.03
N ARG A 180 11.94 10.42 -19.24
CA ARG A 180 12.67 10.25 -20.50
C ARG A 180 12.28 11.36 -21.49
N GLU A 181 12.72 11.24 -22.74
CA GLU A 181 12.35 12.19 -23.79
C GLU A 181 10.82 12.39 -23.82
N PRO A 182 10.36 13.65 -23.92
CA PRO A 182 8.94 13.93 -23.93
C PRO A 182 8.33 13.24 -25.16
N CYS A 183 7.34 12.38 -24.92
CA CYS A 183 6.61 11.73 -26.00
C CYS A 183 5.96 12.82 -26.86
N GLN A 184 6.40 12.95 -28.12
CA GLN A 184 5.88 13.95 -29.06
C GLN A 184 4.51 13.55 -29.65
N ASP A 185 4.03 12.35 -29.35
CA ASP A 185 2.76 11.84 -29.83
C ASP A 185 1.60 12.42 -29.00
N PRO A 186 0.63 13.14 -29.60
CA PRO A 186 -0.58 13.58 -28.90
C PRO A 186 -1.45 12.40 -28.38
N ALA A 187 -1.23 11.16 -28.82
CA ALA A 187 -1.83 9.98 -28.20
C ALA A 187 -1.22 9.67 -26.83
N CYS A 188 -0.01 10.15 -26.52
CA CYS A 188 0.53 10.08 -25.17
C CYS A 188 -0.28 10.94 -24.19
N SER A 189 -0.84 12.09 -24.58
CA SER A 189 -1.76 12.83 -23.70
C SER A 189 -3.17 12.24 -23.63
N ALA A 190 -3.53 11.32 -24.53
CA ALA A 190 -4.89 10.80 -24.66
C ALA A 190 -5.30 9.75 -23.60
N GLY A 191 -4.36 9.32 -22.73
CA GLY A 191 -4.57 8.27 -21.73
C GLY A 191 -4.40 8.74 -20.29
N LEU A 192 -4.88 9.92 -19.93
CA LEU A 192 -4.93 10.42 -18.55
C LEU A 192 -6.02 9.70 -17.72
N GLU A 193 -6.21 8.39 -17.91
CA GLU A 193 -7.01 7.62 -16.97
C GLU A 193 -6.27 7.59 -15.63
N GLU A 194 -6.92 8.17 -14.62
CA GLU A 194 -6.36 8.32 -13.29
C GLU A 194 -6.27 6.98 -12.56
N GLU A 195 -5.15 6.29 -12.66
CA GLU A 195 -4.87 5.16 -11.77
C GLU A 195 -4.09 5.64 -10.55
N ILE A 196 -4.84 6.16 -9.56
CA ILE A 196 -4.30 6.38 -8.21
C ILE A 196 -4.28 5.01 -7.54
N MET A 197 -3.08 4.45 -7.39
CA MET A 197 -2.90 3.17 -6.70
C MET A 197 -3.48 3.26 -5.29
N PRO A 198 -4.41 2.37 -4.89
CA PRO A 198 -4.91 2.32 -3.52
C PRO A 198 -3.79 1.82 -2.62
N GLY A 199 -3.03 2.75 -2.08
CA GLY A 199 -1.87 2.45 -1.26
C GLY A 199 -1.01 3.68 -1.15
N ARG A 200 -1.11 4.35 0.00
CA ARG A 200 -0.02 5.17 0.54
C ARG A 200 1.28 4.47 0.19
N ILE A 201 2.20 5.13 -0.51
CA ILE A 201 3.55 4.60 -0.66
C ILE A 201 4.06 4.38 0.76
N LEU A 202 4.05 3.12 1.17
CA LEU A 202 4.62 2.69 2.43
C LEU A 202 6.12 2.85 2.23
N VAL A 203 6.63 4.03 2.61
CA VAL A 203 8.05 4.20 2.87
C VAL A 203 8.33 3.33 4.09
N ILE A 204 8.79 2.10 3.81
CA ILE A 204 9.32 1.23 4.85
C ILE A 204 10.61 1.93 5.32
N ASP A 205 10.54 2.51 6.50
CA ASP A 205 11.69 3.11 7.16
C ASP A 205 12.66 1.98 7.51
N ALA A 206 13.79 1.93 6.82
CA ALA A 206 14.95 1.20 7.31
C ALA A 206 15.64 2.13 8.33
N GLY A 207 15.06 2.19 9.53
CA GLY A 207 15.73 2.79 10.68
C GLY A 207 17.00 2.03 11.04
N PRO A 208 17.94 2.69 11.74
CA PRO A 208 19.40 2.50 11.68
C PRO A 208 19.94 1.10 12.00
#